data_AF-A0A2M6U6P6-F1
#
_entry.id   AF-A0A2M6U6P6-F1
#
_cell.length_a   1.000
_cell.length_b   1.000
_cell.length_c   1.000
_cell.angle_alpha   90.00
_cell.angle_beta   90.00
_cell.angle_gamma   90.00
#
_symmetry.space_group_name_H-M   'P 1'
#
loop_
_entity.id
_entity.type
_entity.pdbx_description
1 polymer ?
#
loop_
_entity_poly.entity_id
_entity_poly.type
_entity_poly.pdbx_seq_one_letter_code
_entity_poly.pdbx_strand_id
1 'polypeptide(L)'
;MLKVVSHKTAAILAAVAGLTVALAATVRASDDASGNPMQAQIDHGKSTYASKCSHCHGPNLMNSGTITPDLRAFPDDKTRFVTTVKNGKNNRMPPWGDILNDEEIGNLWAFVSSRRKP
;
A
#
# COMPACT_ATOMS: atom_id res chain seq x y z
N MET A 1 -60.37 -18.76 -39.74
CA MET A 1 -59.24 -18.01 -40.31
C MET A 1 -58.77 -17.02 -39.25
N LEU A 2 -57.69 -17.33 -38.51
CA LEU A 2 -56.31 -16.84 -38.75
C LEU A 2 -56.19 -15.37 -38.27
N LYS A 3 -55.41 -14.95 -37.26
CA LYS A 3 -54.21 -15.47 -36.61
C LYS A 3 -54.03 -14.75 -35.25
N VAL A 4 -53.53 -15.49 -34.27
CA VAL A 4 -52.74 -14.99 -33.13
C VAL A 4 -51.43 -14.41 -33.68
N VAL A 5 -51.10 -13.14 -33.41
CA VAL A 5 -49.74 -12.54 -33.40
C VAL A 5 -49.91 -11.14 -32.75
N SER A 6 -49.14 -10.63 -31.80
CA SER A 6 -48.08 -11.15 -30.95
C SER A 6 -47.66 -9.96 -30.07
N HIS A 7 -47.63 -10.15 -28.75
CA HIS A 7 -47.19 -9.17 -27.75
C HIS A 7 -45.66 -8.91 -27.79
N LYS A 8 -45.05 -8.89 -28.98
CA LYS A 8 -43.59 -8.91 -29.16
C LYS A 8 -42.93 -7.55 -29.37
N THR A 9 -43.68 -6.45 -29.51
CA THR A 9 -43.07 -5.16 -29.86
C THR A 9 -42.61 -4.32 -28.67
N ALA A 10 -43.14 -4.53 -27.46
CA ALA A 10 -42.76 -3.72 -26.30
C ALA A 10 -41.56 -4.28 -25.51
N ALA A 11 -41.24 -5.58 -25.64
CA ALA A 11 -40.18 -6.22 -24.84
C ALA A 11 -38.77 -6.14 -25.46
N ILE A 12 -38.60 -5.51 -26.63
CA ILE A 12 -37.31 -5.47 -27.32
C ILE A 12 -36.47 -4.24 -26.93
N LEU A 13 -37.08 -3.16 -26.40
CA LEU A 13 -36.32 -1.97 -25.97
C LEU A 13 -35.73 -2.08 -24.55
N ALA A 14 -36.22 -2.99 -23.71
CA ALA A 14 -35.69 -3.18 -22.36
C ALA A 14 -34.41 -4.04 -22.30
N ALA A 15 -34.07 -4.76 -23.37
CA ALA A 15 -32.89 -5.64 -23.40
C ALA A 15 -31.59 -4.91 -23.79
N VAL A 16 -31.65 -3.67 -24.30
CA VAL A 16 -30.45 -2.93 -24.73
C VAL A 16 -29.86 -2.07 -23.61
N ALA A 17 -30.66 -1.66 -22.63
CA ALA A 17 -30.19 -0.83 -21.51
C ALA A 17 -29.53 -1.64 -20.37
N GLY A 18 -29.71 -2.95 -20.33
CA GLY A 18 -29.10 -3.83 -19.31
C GLY A 18 -27.70 -4.33 -19.64
N LEU A 19 -27.26 -4.24 -20.90
CA LEU A 19 -25.98 -4.83 -21.35
C LEU A 19 -24.80 -3.85 -21.32
N THR A 20 -25.03 -2.54 -21.19
CA THR A 20 -23.95 -1.54 -21.19
C THR A 20 -23.33 -1.26 -19.82
N VAL A 21 -23.97 -1.67 -18.71
CA VAL A 21 -23.44 -1.43 -17.35
C VAL A 21 -22.44 -2.51 -16.91
N ALA A 22 -22.36 -3.65 -17.60
CA ALA A 22 -21.43 -4.72 -17.24
C ALA A 22 -19.99 -4.50 -17.73
N LEU A 23 -19.73 -3.51 -18.61
CA LEU A 23 -18.40 -3.29 -19.19
C LEU A 23 -17.53 -2.28 -18.42
N ALA A 24 -18.07 -1.58 -17.43
CA ALA A 24 -17.32 -0.60 -16.64
C ALA A 24 -16.52 -1.20 -15.47
N ALA A 25 -16.68 -2.49 -15.17
CA ALA A 25 -16.02 -3.13 -14.03
C ALA A 25 -14.61 -3.67 -14.32
N THR A 26 -14.10 -3.59 -15.56
CA THR A 26 -12.75 -4.08 -15.91
C THR A 26 -11.65 -3.05 -15.76
N VAL A 27 -11.95 -1.83 -15.30
CA VAL A 27 -10.96 -0.75 -15.14
C VAL A 27 -10.75 -0.43 -13.65
N ARG A 28 -10.10 -1.36 -12.92
CA ARG A 28 -9.33 -1.06 -11.68
C ARG A 28 -8.61 -2.26 -11.07
N ALA A 29 -7.74 -2.92 -11.84
CA ALA A 29 -6.63 -3.70 -11.29
C ALA A 29 -5.54 -3.86 -12.35
N SER A 30 -5.06 -2.74 -12.89
CA SER A 30 -3.89 -2.74 -13.77
C SER A 30 -2.93 -1.70 -13.22
N ASP A 31 -2.13 -2.07 -12.21
CA ASP A 31 -0.93 -1.29 -11.84
C ASP A 31 0.12 -2.08 -11.03
N ASP A 32 0.09 -3.42 -10.95
CA ASP A 32 1.12 -4.18 -10.19
C ASP A 32 2.01 -5.10 -11.04
N ALA A 33 1.82 -5.14 -12.37
CA ALA A 33 2.51 -6.11 -13.23
C ALA A 33 3.62 -5.51 -14.11
N SER A 34 4.18 -4.34 -13.74
CA SER A 34 5.32 -3.71 -14.41
C SER A 34 6.55 -3.62 -13.50
N GLY A 35 6.90 -4.74 -12.88
CA GLY A 35 8.28 -5.22 -12.69
C GLY A 35 9.39 -4.24 -12.30
N ASN A 36 9.18 -3.31 -11.36
CA ASN A 36 10.29 -2.66 -10.67
C ASN A 36 10.47 -3.29 -9.28
N PRO A 37 11.49 -4.17 -9.09
CA PRO A 37 11.75 -4.80 -7.80
C PRO A 37 11.94 -3.80 -6.66
N MET A 38 12.49 -2.60 -6.94
CA MET A 38 12.63 -1.54 -5.95
C MET A 38 11.26 -1.00 -5.50
N GLN A 39 10.33 -0.80 -6.44
CA GLN A 39 9.00 -0.29 -6.12
C GLN A 39 8.25 -1.30 -5.25
N ALA A 40 8.31 -2.58 -5.59
CA ALA A 40 7.73 -3.65 -4.76
C ALA A 40 8.30 -3.64 -3.33
N GLN A 41 9.63 -3.50 -3.16
CA GLN A 41 10.24 -3.39 -1.83
C GLN A 41 9.75 -2.18 -1.04
N ILE A 42 9.62 -1.03 -1.71
CA ILE A 42 9.07 0.20 -1.10
C ILE A 42 7.62 -0.03 -0.64
N ASP A 43 6.80 -0.69 -1.45
CA ASP A 43 5.39 -0.91 -1.14
C ASP A 43 5.20 -1.94 -0.02
N HIS A 44 5.99 -3.02 -0.01
CA HIS A 44 6.07 -3.93 1.14
C HIS A 44 6.51 -3.19 2.40
N GLY A 45 7.55 -2.36 2.31
CA GLY A 45 8.04 -1.55 3.43
C GLY A 45 7.00 -0.58 3.95
N LYS A 46 6.25 0.06 3.06
CA LYS A 46 5.14 0.96 3.40
C LYS A 46 4.02 0.22 4.13
N SER A 47 3.67 -1.00 3.70
CA SER A 47 2.66 -1.84 4.35
C SER A 47 3.08 -2.26 5.76
N THR A 48 4.31 -2.76 5.92
CA THR A 48 4.88 -3.11 7.22
C THR A 48 4.96 -1.89 8.13
N TYR A 49 5.39 -0.74 7.61
CA TYR A 49 5.43 0.51 8.35
C TYR A 49 4.05 0.95 8.83
N ALA A 50 3.05 0.90 7.95
CA ALA A 50 1.68 1.29 8.27
C ALA A 50 1.11 0.43 9.41
N SER A 51 1.35 -0.88 9.39
CA SER A 51 0.80 -1.80 10.39
C SER A 51 1.54 -1.77 11.73
N LYS A 52 2.87 -1.59 11.74
CA LYS A 52 3.69 -1.79 12.95
C LYS A 52 4.34 -0.52 13.51
N CYS A 53 4.62 0.47 12.68
CA CYS A 53 5.48 1.60 13.04
C CYS A 53 4.73 2.95 13.10
N SER A 54 3.70 3.10 12.28
CA SER A 54 2.98 4.36 12.06
C SER A 54 2.30 4.91 13.32
N HIS A 55 1.92 4.05 14.26
CA HIS A 55 1.29 4.46 15.51
C HIS A 55 2.19 5.41 16.33
N CYS A 56 3.50 5.19 16.30
CA CYS A 56 4.46 6.01 17.05
C CYS A 56 5.19 7.03 16.15
N HIS A 57 5.46 6.67 14.89
CA HIS A 57 6.23 7.50 13.95
C HIS A 57 5.37 8.33 13.00
N GLY A 58 4.05 8.26 13.15
CA GLY A 58 3.05 8.95 12.35
C GLY A 58 2.79 8.30 10.98
N PRO A 59 1.75 8.73 10.27
CA PRO A 59 1.52 8.29 8.91
C PRO A 59 2.61 8.82 7.97
N ASN A 60 3.01 8.02 6.98
CA ASN A 60 3.98 8.42 5.95
C ASN A 60 5.30 9.01 6.51
N LEU A 61 5.81 8.45 7.61
CA LEU A 61 7.10 8.84 8.22
C LEU A 61 7.11 10.22 8.87
N MET A 62 5.96 10.88 8.93
CA MET A 62 5.82 12.25 9.38
C MET A 62 5.40 12.31 10.84
N ASN A 63 6.27 12.88 11.68
CA ASN A 63 5.96 13.24 13.05
C ASN A 63 6.49 14.65 13.37
N SER A 64 5.92 15.31 14.38
CA SER A 64 6.38 16.64 14.84
C SER A 64 7.76 16.61 15.52
N GLY A 65 8.31 15.42 15.80
CA GLY A 65 9.59 15.26 16.49
C GLY A 65 9.49 15.26 18.02
N THR A 66 8.31 15.47 18.61
CA THR A 66 8.15 15.63 20.06
C THR A 66 8.30 14.33 20.84
N ILE A 67 7.77 13.22 20.32
CA ILE A 67 7.80 11.90 20.99
C ILE A 67 8.74 10.93 20.24
N THR A 68 8.69 10.94 18.91
CA THR A 68 9.58 10.17 18.04
C THR A 68 10.06 11.08 16.90
N PRO A 69 11.24 10.80 16.29
CA PRO A 69 11.76 11.63 15.20
C PRO A 69 10.86 11.60 13.96
N ASP A 70 10.85 12.70 13.20
CA ASP A 70 10.42 12.70 11.79
C ASP A 70 11.39 11.82 11.01
N LEU A 71 10.96 10.64 10.59
CA LEU A 71 11.83 9.67 9.95
C LEU A 71 12.25 10.11 8.54
N ARG A 72 11.61 11.13 7.96
CA ARG A 72 12.05 11.74 6.69
C ARG A 72 13.36 12.51 6.83
N ALA A 73 13.74 12.88 8.06
CA ALA A 73 15.02 13.50 8.37
C ALA A 73 16.07 12.48 8.88
N PHE A 74 15.75 11.18 8.84
CA PHE A 74 16.72 10.15 9.24
C PHE A 74 17.88 10.12 8.22
N PRO A 75 19.14 10.13 8.69
CA PRO A 75 20.32 10.19 7.81
C PRO A 75 20.42 8.94 6.93
N ASP A 76 21.22 9.01 5.86
CA ASP A 76 21.50 7.86 5.00
C ASP A 76 22.47 6.86 5.66
N ASP A 77 22.02 6.25 6.75
CA ASP A 77 22.78 5.32 7.58
C ASP A 77 21.96 4.05 7.80
N LYS A 78 22.05 3.13 6.83
CA LYS A 78 21.34 1.85 6.85
C LYS A 78 21.75 0.99 8.05
N THR A 79 23.03 1.00 8.41
CA THR A 79 23.54 0.18 9.53
C THR A 79 22.91 0.61 10.84
N ARG A 80 22.86 1.93 11.11
CA ARG A 80 22.18 2.48 12.28
C ARG A 80 20.70 2.20 12.24
N PHE A 81 20.05 2.29 11.08
CA PHE A 81 18.64 1.96 10.93
C PHE A 81 18.36 0.50 11.33
N VAL A 82 19.05 -0.45 10.70
CA VAL A 82 18.87 -1.89 10.95
C VAL A 82 19.14 -2.23 12.41
N THR A 83 20.23 -1.72 12.98
CA THR A 83 20.58 -1.95 14.39
C THR A 83 19.49 -1.42 15.33
N THR A 84 18.98 -0.22 15.05
CA THR A 84 17.92 0.41 15.86
C THR A 84 16.59 -0.34 15.75
N VAL A 85 16.22 -0.81 14.55
CA VAL A 85 14.98 -1.57 14.36
C VAL A 85 15.07 -2.94 15.03
N LYS A 86 16.19 -3.65 14.86
CA LYS A 86 16.40 -4.97 15.48
C LYS A 86 16.40 -4.90 17.00
N ASN A 87 17.19 -3.98 17.56
CA ASN A 87 17.48 -3.97 19.00
C ASN A 87 16.59 -3.00 19.81
N GLY A 88 15.76 -2.19 19.13
CA GLY A 88 15.01 -1.13 19.77
C GLY A 88 15.92 0.04 20.20
N LYS A 89 15.34 1.01 20.92
CA LYS A 89 16.07 2.20 21.39
C LYS A 89 15.46 2.82 22.64
N ASN A 90 16.32 3.10 23.62
CA ASN A 90 16.03 3.90 24.83
C ASN A 90 14.76 3.47 25.60
N ASN A 91 14.42 2.19 25.58
CA ASN A 91 13.17 1.63 26.15
C ASN A 91 11.87 2.30 25.66
N ARG A 92 11.92 3.03 24.53
CA ARG A 92 10.76 3.71 23.93
C ARG A 92 10.42 3.15 22.56
N MET A 93 11.42 2.72 21.81
CA MET A 93 11.23 1.97 20.57
C MET A 93 11.43 0.49 20.88
N PRO A 94 10.42 -0.37 20.67
CA PRO A 94 10.53 -1.80 20.93
C PRO A 94 11.53 -2.46 19.96
N PRO A 95 12.20 -3.56 20.38
CA PRO A 95 13.00 -4.38 19.47
C PRO A 95 12.09 -5.16 18.53
N TRP A 96 12.44 -5.21 17.24
CA TRP A 96 11.68 -5.93 16.22
C TRP A 96 12.41 -7.15 15.66
N GLY A 97 13.64 -7.44 16.12
CA GLY A 97 14.48 -8.52 15.57
C GLY A 97 13.88 -9.92 15.67
N ASP A 98 12.99 -10.16 16.64
CA ASP A 98 12.30 -11.45 16.82
C ASP A 98 10.95 -11.52 16.07
N ILE A 99 10.50 -10.40 15.49
CA ILE A 99 9.19 -10.25 14.83
C ILE A 99 9.33 -10.04 13.33
N LEU A 100 10.36 -9.30 12.91
CA LEU A 100 10.64 -8.95 11.53
C LEU A 100 11.92 -9.65 11.08
N ASN A 101 11.86 -10.29 9.92
CA ASN A 101 13.04 -10.85 9.29
C ASN A 101 13.89 -9.76 8.58
N ASP A 102 15.06 -10.14 8.10
CA ASP A 102 16.00 -9.20 7.46
C ASP A 102 15.46 -8.57 6.17
N GLU A 103 14.63 -9.31 5.43
CA GLU A 103 13.98 -8.80 4.22
C GLU A 103 12.94 -7.74 4.55
N GLU A 104 12.10 -7.96 5.56
CA GLU A 104 11.09 -6.99 6.01
C GLU A 104 11.75 -5.71 6.53
N ILE A 105 12.85 -5.83 7.27
CA ILE A 105 13.65 -4.67 7.72
C ILE A 105 14.31 -3.97 6.53
N GLY A 106 14.77 -4.72 5.53
CA GLY A 106 15.25 -4.19 4.26
C GLY A 106 14.19 -3.39 3.50
N ASN A 107 12.97 -3.90 3.43
CA ASN A 107 11.82 -3.24 2.81
C ASN A 107 11.45 -1.96 3.56
N LEU A 108 11.45 -1.98 4.91
CA LEU A 108 11.27 -0.79 5.73
C LEU A 108 12.33 0.28 5.41
N TRP A 109 13.61 -0.12 5.25
CA TRP A 109 14.67 0.81 4.86
C TRP A 109 14.43 1.41 3.48
N ALA A 110 14.00 0.61 2.49
CA ALA A 110 13.66 1.09 1.16
C ALA A 110 12.56 2.16 1.22
N PHE A 111 11.51 1.91 1.99
CA PHE A 111 10.44 2.88 2.20
C PHE A 111 10.92 4.18 2.86
N VAL A 112 11.68 4.10 3.95
CA VAL A 112 12.25 5.28 4.64
C VAL A 112 13.13 6.10 3.71
N SER A 113 14.01 5.43 2.97
CA SER A 113 14.95 6.08 2.04
C SER A 113 14.23 6.78 0.90
N SER A 114 13.15 6.20 0.37
CA SER A 114 12.35 6.79 -0.73
C SER A 114 11.65 8.11 -0.38
N ARG A 115 11.58 8.47 0.91
CA ARG A 115 10.86 9.65 1.42
C ARG A 115 11.75 10.63 2.17
N ARG A 116 13.07 10.44 2.14
CA ARG A 116 14.03 11.30 2.82
C ARG A 116 13.96 12.72 2.25
N LYS A 117 13.96 13.72 3.13
CA LYS A 117 14.10 15.12 2.73
C LYS A 117 15.55 15.37 2.28
N PRO A 118 15.79 16.18 1.23
CA PRO A 118 17.14 16.60 0.87
C PRO A 118 17.86 17.32 2.00
#